data_AF-A0A6L8EKX9-F1
#
_entry.id   AF-A0A6L8EKX9-F1
#
_cell.length_a   1.000
_cell.length_b   1.000
_cell.length_c   1.000
_cell.angle_alpha   90.00
_cell.angle_beta   90.00
_cell.angle_gamma   90.00
#
_symmetry.space_group_name_H-M   'P 1'
#
loop_
_entity.id
_entity.type
_entity.pdbx_description
1 polymer ?
#
loop_
_entity_poly.entity_id
_entity_poly.type
_entity_poly.pdbx_seq_one_letter_code
_entity_poly.pdbx_strand_id
1 'polypeptide(L)' 'MNWKKHDYDDIPGTYLFNGETAHAACGLNKLLFSFNREEGRKAFAADPGERVMLVLEDAA' A
#
# COMPACT_ATOMS: atom_id res chain seq x y z
N MET A 1 -14.24 -6.83 10.87
CA MET A 1 -13.88 -5.51 11.45
C MET A 1 -15.13 -4.64 11.46
N ASN A 2 -15.26 -3.68 12.39
CA ASN A 2 -16.43 -2.80 12.51
C ASN A 2 -16.06 -1.41 11.95
N TRP A 3 -16.30 -1.20 10.66
CA TRP A 3 -15.96 0.04 9.96
C TRP A 3 -17.19 0.94 9.98
N LYS A 4 -17.20 1.91 10.90
CA LYS A 4 -18.31 2.86 11.06
C LYS A 4 -18.05 4.07 10.19
N LYS A 5 -19.10 4.56 9.55
CA LYS A 5 -19.09 5.82 8.82
C LYS A 5 -18.98 6.99 9.79
N HIS A 6 -18.16 7.97 9.44
CA HIS A 6 -17.97 9.21 10.19
C HIS A 6 -18.11 10.43 9.27
N ASP A 7 -18.36 11.60 9.85
CA ASP A 7 -18.59 12.84 9.10
C ASP A 7 -17.41 13.23 8.19
N TYR A 8 -16.19 12.82 8.54
CA TYR A 8 -15.00 13.07 7.73
C TYR A 8 -14.92 12.23 6.45
N ASP A 9 -15.74 11.18 6.32
CA ASP A 9 -15.79 10.35 5.11
C ASP A 9 -16.50 11.07 3.95
N ASP A 10 -17.25 12.14 4.24
CA ASP A 10 -18.05 12.89 3.27
C ASP A 10 -17.39 14.21 2.83
N ILE A 11 -16.13 14.46 3.21
CA ILE A 11 -15.39 15.66 2.78
C ILE A 11 -15.05 15.53 1.28
N PRO A 12 -15.59 16.39 0.40
CA PRO A 12 -15.36 16.25 -1.04
C PRO A 12 -13.88 16.33 -1.41
N GLY A 13 -13.43 15.42 -2.28
CA GLY A 13 -12.04 15.36 -2.75
C GLY A 13 -11.05 14.80 -1.71
N THR A 14 -11.51 14.32 -0.57
CA THR A 14 -10.66 13.70 0.46
C THR A 14 -10.83 12.18 0.45
N TYR A 15 -9.71 11.46 0.41
CA TYR A 15 -9.69 10.01 0.60
C TYR A 15 -9.05 9.72 1.94
N LEU A 16 -9.85 9.20 2.88
CA LEU A 16 -9.35 8.90 4.21
C LEU A 16 -8.57 7.59 4.22
N PHE A 17 -7.34 7.65 4.74
CA PHE A 17 -6.54 6.47 5.01
C PHE A 17 -6.86 5.89 6.40
N ASN A 18 -7.94 5.10 6.46
CA ASN A 18 -8.44 4.41 7.65
C ASN A 18 -8.02 2.92 7.68
N GLY A 19 -8.46 2.17 8.68
CA GLY A 19 -8.15 0.73 8.79
C GLY A 19 -8.64 -0.12 7.61
N GLU A 20 -9.66 0.34 6.90
CA GLU A 20 -10.19 -0.30 5.69
C GLU A 20 -9.23 -0.20 4.51
N THR A 21 -8.93 1.04 4.14
CA THR A 21 -8.03 1.35 3.04
C THR A 21 -6.61 0.91 3.34
N ALA A 22 -6.16 0.97 4.60
CA ALA A 22 -4.86 0.47 5.02
C ALA A 22 -4.72 -1.05 4.86
N HIS A 23 -5.77 -1.81 5.19
CA HIS A 23 -5.76 -3.26 5.03
C HIS A 23 -5.72 -3.65 3.55
N ALA A 24 -6.60 -3.06 2.73
CA ALA A 24 -6.65 -3.34 1.29
C ALA A 24 -5.35 -2.93 0.57
N ALA A 25 -4.73 -1.81 0.98
CA ALA A 25 -3.51 -1.30 0.36
C ALA A 25 -2.22 -1.81 1.03
N CYS A 26 -2.28 -2.77 1.95
CA CYS A 26 -1.12 -3.21 2.74
C CYS A 26 0.08 -3.61 1.86
N GLY A 27 -0.13 -4.46 0.86
CA GLY A 27 0.94 -4.90 -0.06
C GLY A 27 1.52 -3.75 -0.88
N LEU A 28 0.68 -2.86 -1.40
CA LEU A 28 1.12 -1.69 -2.15
C LEU A 28 1.96 -0.75 -1.28
N ASN A 29 1.51 -0.47 -0.06
CA ASN A 29 2.23 0.40 0.86
C ASN A 29 3.59 -0.19 1.26
N LYS A 30 3.68 -1.51 1.48
CA LYS A 30 4.95 -2.21 1.71
C LYS A 30 5.89 -2.09 0.51
N LEU A 31 5.38 -2.22 -0.71
CA LEU A 31 6.17 -2.09 -1.94
C LEU A 31 6.78 -0.69 -2.04
N LEU A 32 5.95 0.34 -1.90
CA LEU A 32 6.38 1.73 -1.98
C LEU A 32 7.34 2.09 -0.82
N PHE A 33 7.08 1.57 0.38
CA PHE A 33 7.98 1.75 1.52
C PHE A 33 9.37 1.14 1.27
N SER A 34 9.44 0.05 0.51
CA SER A 34 10.71 -0.59 0.17
C SER A 34 11.65 0.28 -0.67
N PHE A 35 11.11 1.28 -1.38
CA PHE A 35 11.90 2.22 -2.19
C PHE A 35 12.70 3.22 -1.36
N ASN A 36 12.47 3.28 -0.04
CA ASN A 36 13.36 4.01 0.86
C ASN A 36 14.79 3.45 0.83
N ARG A 37 14.95 2.16 0.50
CA ARG A 37 16.24 1.49 0.33
C ARG A 37 16.67 1.51 -1.14
N GLU A 38 17.97 1.74 -1.38
CA GLU A 38 18.51 1.76 -2.73
C GLU A 38 18.33 0.42 -3.45
N GLU A 39 18.49 -0.68 -2.72
CA GLU A 39 18.30 -2.04 -3.23
C GLU A 39 16.86 -2.25 -3.71
N GLY A 40 15.88 -1.71 -2.99
CA GLY A 40 14.47 -1.78 -3.36
C GLY A 40 14.17 -1.04 -4.67
N ARG A 41 14.81 0.12 -4.90
CA ARG A 41 14.68 0.87 -6.16
C ARG A 41 15.36 0.16 -7.33
N LYS A 42 16.57 -0.37 -7.12
CA LYS A 42 17.32 -1.11 -8.15
C LYS A 42 16.59 -2.39 -8.55
N ALA A 43 16.07 -3.15 -7.57
CA ALA A 43 15.29 -4.35 -7.83
C ALA A 43 14.04 -4.04 -8.65
N PHE A 44 13.30 -2.99 -8.29
CA PHE A 44 12.12 -2.58 -9.06
C PHE A 44 12.47 -2.09 -10.48
N ALA A 45 13.56 -1.35 -10.64
CA ALA A 45 13.99 -0.89 -11.97
C ALA A 45 14.49 -2.03 -12.87
N ALA A 46 15.03 -3.10 -12.28
CA ALA A 46 15.49 -4.29 -13.01
C ALA A 46 14.30 -5.16 -13.47
N ASP A 47 13.38 -5.46 -12.55
CA ASP A 47 12.14 -6.17 -12.88
C ASP A 47 10.99 -5.71 -11.95
N PRO A 48 10.10 -4.84 -12.45
CA PRO A 48 8.94 -4.38 -11.69
C PRO A 48 7.96 -5.51 -11.33
N GLY A 49 7.80 -6.52 -12.21
CA GLY A 49 6.80 -7.58 -12.05
C GLY A 49 7.21 -8.56 -10.97
N GLU A 50 8.46 -9.01 -11.00
CA GLU A 50 9.05 -9.86 -9.95
C GLU A 50 9.03 -9.15 -8.60
N ARG A 51 9.37 -7.85 -8.57
CA ARG A 51 9.37 -7.06 -7.34
C ARG A 51 7.97 -6.89 -6.74
N VAL A 52 6.94 -6.74 -7.57
CA VAL A 52 5.55 -6.67 -7.11
C VAL A 52 5.11 -8.01 -6.53
N MET A 53 5.41 -9.14 -7.20
CA MET A 53 5.03 -10.48 -6.73
C MET A 53 5.64 -10.81 -5.37
N LEU A 54 6.95 -10.58 -5.18
CA LEU A 54 7.65 -10.81 -3.92
C LEU A 54 7.01 -10.07 -2.73
N VAL A 55 6.57 -8.83 -2.94
CA VAL A 55 5.98 -8.02 -1.87
C VAL A 55 4.54 -8.46 -1.57
N LEU A 56 3.80 -8.95 -2.56
CA LEU A 56 2.45 -9.47 -2.37
C LEU A 56 2.46 -10.80 -1.62
N GLU A 57 3.47 -11.64 -1.85
CA GLU A 57 3.67 -12.90 -1.10
C GLU A 57 3.97 -12.63 0.39
N ASP A 58 4.77 -11.61 0.72
CA ASP A 58 5.05 -11.18 2.10
C ASP A 58 3.88 -10.42 2.79
N ALA A 59 2.81 -10.14 2.05
CA ALA A 59 1.65 -9.39 2.54
C ALA A 59 0.40 -10.23 2.80
N ALA A 60 0.39 -11.49 2.35
CA ALA A 60 -0.66 -12.48 2.63
C ALA A 60 -0.47 -13.15 4.00
#